data_AF-K6H9I4-F1
#
_entry.id   AF-K6H9I4-F1
#
_cell.length_a   1.000
_cell.length_b   1.000
_cell.length_c   1.000
_cell.angle_alpha   90.00
_cell.angle_beta   90.00
_cell.angle_gamma   90.00
#
_symmetry.space_group_name_H-M   'P 1'
#
loop_
_entity.id
_entity.type
_entity.pdbx_description
1 polymer ?
#
loop_
_entity_poly.entity_id
_entity_poly.type
_entity_poly.pdbx_seq_one_letter_code
_entity_poly.pdbx_strand_id
1 'polypeptide(L)'
;MNKSSSAIEENSSPSLDSELRFIPKEIRQKIKTELRYRYGSVAEWTRIHNLNYGYVTQVLSGIAPGHNIRVLLENEGLLEAPTIVRGPHDIA
;
A
#
# COMPACT_ATOMS: atom_id res chain seq x y z
N MET A 1 -5.12 39.00 -34.45
CA MET A 1 -4.01 38.05 -34.30
C MET A 1 -3.80 37.68 -32.82
N ASN A 2 -4.24 36.48 -32.47
CA ASN A 2 -3.65 35.47 -31.58
C ASN A 2 -2.56 35.88 -30.56
N LYS A 3 -2.88 35.69 -29.27
CA LYS A 3 -1.95 35.09 -28.31
C LYS A 3 -2.72 34.17 -27.37
N SER A 4 -2.58 32.88 -27.65
CA SER A 4 -3.27 31.78 -26.99
C SER A 4 -2.73 31.60 -25.57
N SER A 5 -3.62 31.74 -24.58
CA SER A 5 -3.46 31.08 -23.28
C SER A 5 -3.59 29.58 -23.52
N SER A 6 -2.59 28.78 -23.14
CA SER A 6 -2.81 27.34 -23.00
C SER A 6 -1.81 26.73 -22.02
N ALA A 7 -2.39 26.27 -20.92
CA ALA A 7 -2.03 25.07 -20.17
C ALA A 7 -0.53 24.79 -19.97
N ILE A 8 -0.10 25.18 -18.77
CA ILE A 8 0.89 24.48 -17.96
C ILE A 8 0.52 22.98 -17.94
N GLU A 9 1.11 22.18 -18.81
CA GLU A 9 1.12 20.72 -18.65
C GLU A 9 2.17 20.39 -17.57
N GLU A 10 1.74 20.47 -16.31
CA GLU A 10 2.45 19.82 -15.21
C GLU A 10 2.39 18.31 -15.45
N ASN A 11 3.40 17.80 -16.16
CA ASN A 11 3.79 16.41 -16.10
C ASN A 11 4.23 16.11 -14.67
N SER A 12 3.25 15.90 -13.78
CA SER A 12 3.46 15.36 -12.45
C SER A 12 3.88 13.89 -12.61
N SER A 13 5.17 13.66 -12.85
CA SER A 13 5.76 12.36 -12.60
C SER A 13 5.36 11.97 -11.17
N PRO A 14 4.73 10.81 -10.93
CA PRO A 14 4.46 10.39 -9.57
C PRO A 14 5.81 10.30 -8.87
N SER A 15 6.04 11.17 -7.89
CA SER A 15 7.21 11.10 -7.04
C SER A 15 7.31 9.68 -6.51
N LEU A 16 8.49 9.05 -6.53
CA LEU A 16 8.74 7.72 -5.95
C LEU A 16 8.12 7.58 -4.54
N ASP A 17 8.03 8.69 -3.81
CA ASP A 17 7.38 8.82 -2.52
C ASP A 17 5.87 8.45 -2.52
N SER A 18 5.15 8.67 -3.62
CA SER A 18 3.74 8.28 -3.80
C SER A 18 3.59 6.79 -4.07
N GLU A 19 4.49 6.17 -4.84
CA GLU A 19 4.48 4.72 -5.08
C GLU A 19 4.66 3.92 -3.79
N LEU A 20 5.45 4.42 -2.84
CA LEU A 20 5.69 3.76 -1.56
C LEU A 20 4.48 3.80 -0.61
N ARG A 21 3.53 4.73 -0.80
CA ARG A 21 2.35 4.86 0.09
C ARG A 21 1.27 3.82 -0.21
N PHE A 22 1.25 3.30 -1.44
CA PHE A 22 0.27 2.32 -1.88
C PHE A 22 0.88 0.92 -1.90
N ILE A 23 0.10 -0.07 -1.47
CA ILE A 23 0.49 -1.47 -1.60
C ILE A 23 0.27 -1.88 -3.06
N PRO A 24 1.23 -2.48 -3.78
CA PRO A 24 1.06 -2.92 -5.18
C PRO A 24 -0.12 -3.87 -5.36
N LYS A 25 -0.75 -3.87 -6.54
CA LYS A 25 -2.01 -4.61 -6.81
C LYS A 25 -1.88 -6.10 -6.51
N GLU A 26 -0.78 -6.71 -6.93
CA GLU A 26 -0.47 -8.12 -6.77
C GLU A 26 -0.39 -8.48 -5.28
N ILE A 27 0.29 -7.63 -4.51
CA ILE A 27 0.41 -7.78 -3.06
C ILE A 27 -0.95 -7.60 -2.38
N ARG A 28 -1.75 -6.60 -2.79
CA ARG A 28 -3.12 -6.41 -2.26
C ARG A 28 -4.00 -7.64 -2.49
N GLN A 29 -3.89 -8.28 -3.66
CA GLN A 29 -4.63 -9.51 -3.96
C GLN A 29 -4.17 -10.67 -3.08
N LYS A 30 -2.85 -10.86 -2.92
CA LYS A 30 -2.28 -11.88 -2.01
C LYS A 30 -2.78 -11.68 -0.58
N ILE A 31 -2.72 -10.45 -0.05
CA ILE A 31 -3.24 -10.11 1.29
C ILE A 31 -4.73 -10.45 1.40
N LYS A 32 -5.57 -10.07 0.43
CA LYS A 32 -7.01 -10.38 0.47
C LYS A 32 -7.28 -11.88 0.50
N THR A 33 -6.45 -12.68 -0.17
CA THR A 33 -6.55 -14.14 -0.15
C THR A 33 -6.13 -14.71 1.19
N GLU A 34 -4.98 -14.29 1.71
CA GLU A 34 -4.48 -14.72 3.02
C GLU A 34 -5.45 -14.34 4.16
N LEU A 35 -6.01 -13.13 4.13
CA LEU A 35 -7.01 -12.71 5.12
C LEU A 35 -8.26 -13.58 5.11
N ARG A 36 -8.72 -14.00 3.92
CA ARG A 36 -9.84 -14.95 3.81
C ARG A 36 -9.45 -16.33 4.30
N TYR A 37 -8.24 -16.79 3.99
CA TYR A 37 -7.77 -18.11 4.42
C TYR A 37 -7.61 -18.22 5.93
N ARG A 38 -7.01 -17.20 6.57
CA ARG A 38 -6.69 -17.20 8.01
C ARG A 38 -7.86 -16.78 8.89
N TYR A 39 -8.67 -15.81 8.45
CA TYR A 39 -9.72 -15.18 9.28
C TYR A 39 -11.13 -15.36 8.72
N GLY A 40 -11.29 -16.06 7.59
CA GLY A 40 -12.57 -16.24 6.90
C GLY A 40 -13.00 -15.04 6.04
N SER A 41 -12.68 -13.81 6.45
CA SER A 41 -12.94 -12.61 5.66
C SER A 41 -12.08 -11.40 6.08
N VAL A 42 -11.98 -10.41 5.19
CA VAL A 42 -11.40 -9.10 5.52
C VAL A 42 -12.20 -8.42 6.63
N ALA A 43 -13.53 -8.55 6.63
CA ALA A 43 -14.39 -7.95 7.66
C ALA A 43 -14.08 -8.51 9.05
N GLU A 44 -13.91 -9.82 9.16
CA GLU A 44 -13.60 -10.48 10.43
C GLU A 44 -12.22 -10.08 10.93
N TRP A 45 -11.21 -10.05 10.06
CA TRP A 45 -9.90 -9.53 10.41
C TRP A 45 -9.99 -8.08 10.92
N THR A 46 -10.71 -7.20 10.23
CA THR A 46 -10.88 -5.82 10.70
C THR A 46 -11.57 -5.73 12.05
N ARG A 47 -12.51 -6.63 12.35
CA ARG A 47 -13.20 -6.68 13.64
C ARG A 47 -12.27 -7.10 14.76
N ILE A 48 -11.46 -8.14 14.54
CA ILE A 48 -10.47 -8.65 15.51
C ILE A 48 -9.47 -7.56 15.89
N HIS A 49 -9.02 -6.78 14.91
CA HIS A 49 -8.03 -5.72 15.11
C HIS A 49 -8.65 -4.34 15.43
N ASN A 50 -9.97 -4.27 15.65
CA ASN A 50 -10.70 -3.03 15.92
C ASN A 50 -10.41 -1.90 14.91
N LEU A 51 -10.38 -2.27 13.62
CA LEU A 51 -10.08 -1.38 12.50
C LEU A 51 -11.35 -0.92 11.78
N ASN A 52 -11.29 0.23 11.13
CA ASN A 52 -12.35 0.69 10.24
C ASN A 52 -12.35 -0.15 8.94
N TYR A 53 -13.38 -0.97 8.77
CA TYR A 53 -13.55 -1.82 7.59
C TYR A 53 -13.55 -1.05 6.26
N GLY A 54 -14.20 0.11 6.20
CA GLY A 54 -14.23 0.98 5.03
C GLY A 54 -12.83 1.47 4.63
N TYR A 55 -12.03 1.88 5.61
CA TYR A 55 -10.65 2.29 5.36
C TYR A 55 -9.79 1.12 4.88
N VAL A 56 -9.86 -0.04 5.54
CA VAL A 56 -9.08 -1.23 5.12
C VAL A 56 -9.45 -1.67 3.71
N THR A 57 -10.73 -1.66 3.37
CA THR A 57 -11.17 -1.99 2.00
C THR A 57 -10.67 -0.99 0.96
N GLN A 58 -10.61 0.30 1.28
CA GLN A 58 -10.00 1.30 0.40
C GLN A 58 -8.50 1.07 0.22
N VAL A 59 -7.76 0.77 1.30
CA VAL A 59 -6.32 0.44 1.25
C VAL A 59 -6.08 -0.79 0.37
N LEU A 60 -6.82 -1.88 0.62
CA LEU A 60 -6.69 -3.12 -0.15
C LEU A 60 -7.24 -2.99 -1.58
N SER A 61 -7.96 -1.92 -1.89
CA SER A 61 -8.37 -1.59 -3.27
C SER A 61 -7.39 -0.65 -3.97
N GLY A 62 -6.46 -0.04 -3.23
CA GLY A 62 -5.49 0.93 -3.73
C GLY A 62 -6.06 2.34 -3.87
N ILE A 63 -7.16 2.64 -3.18
CA ILE A 63 -7.82 3.94 -3.17
C ILE A 63 -7.21 4.84 -2.10
N ALA A 64 -6.89 4.27 -0.94
CA ALA A 64 -6.32 5.00 0.20
C ALA A 64 -4.87 4.56 0.46
N PRO A 65 -4.02 5.48 0.96
CA PRO A 65 -2.66 5.17 1.39
C PRO A 65 -2.70 4.23 2.60
N GLY A 66 -1.77 3.27 2.66
CA GLY A 66 -1.87 2.12 3.55
C GLY A 66 -1.02 2.17 4.83
N HIS A 67 -0.35 3.27 5.17
CA HIS A 67 0.75 3.29 6.15
C HIS A 67 0.48 2.54 7.48
N ASN A 68 -0.64 2.84 8.16
CA ASN A 68 -0.96 2.18 9.44
C ASN A 68 -1.34 0.70 9.26
N ILE A 69 -2.00 0.37 8.15
CA ILE A 69 -2.39 -1.01 7.83
C ILE A 69 -1.16 -1.82 7.42
N ARG A 70 -0.20 -1.20 6.73
CA ARG A 70 1.03 -1.82 6.26
C ARG A 70 1.83 -2.40 7.41
N VAL A 71 2.06 -1.63 8.47
CA VAL A 71 2.78 -2.09 9.67
C VAL A 71 2.09 -3.29 10.32
N LEU A 72 0.75 -3.28 10.38
CA LEU A 72 0.01 -4.40 10.96
C LEU A 72 0.10 -5.66 10.08
N LEU A 73 -0.01 -5.49 8.76
CA LEU A 73 0.16 -6.58 7.80
C LEU A 73 1.59 -7.16 7.85
N GLU A 74 2.60 -6.32 8.06
CA GLU A 74 4.00 -6.73 8.26
C GLU A 74 4.14 -7.56 9.55
N ASN A 75 3.56 -7.08 10.66
CA ASN A 75 3.60 -7.78 11.95
C ASN A 75 2.90 -9.16 11.91
N GLU A 76 1.88 -9.33 11.08
CA GLU A 76 1.18 -10.60 10.89
C GLU A 76 1.82 -11.51 9.82
N GLY A 77 2.91 -11.07 9.19
CA GLY A 77 3.56 -11.79 8.09
C GLY A 77 2.68 -11.90 6.84
N LEU A 78 1.72 -10.98 6.67
CA LEU A 78 0.88 -10.85 5.47
C LEU A 78 1.55 -9.98 4.40
N LEU A 79 2.48 -9.13 4.82
CA LEU A 79 3.33 -8.31 3.97
C LEU A 79 4.78 -8.53 4.37
N GLU A 80 5.65 -8.78 3.40
CA GLU A 80 7.08 -8.73 3.66
C GLU A 80 7.47 -7.27 3.88
N ALA A 81 8.13 -6.99 5.01
CA ALA A 81 8.75 -5.69 5.23
C ALA A 81 9.66 -5.39 4.03
N PRO A 82 9.72 -4.14 3.55
CA PRO A 82 10.62 -3.82 2.45
C PRO A 82 12.02 -4.24 2.87
N THR A 83 12.54 -5.28 2.21
CA THR A 83 13.91 -5.74 2.42
C THR A 83 14.80 -4.58 2.07
N ILE A 84 15.21 -3.80 3.08
CA ILE A 84 16.35 -2.92 2.94
C ILE A 84 17.51 -3.87 2.75
N VAL A 85 17.84 -4.16 1.49
CA VAL A 85 19.08 -4.84 1.15
C VAL A 85 20.19 -3.91 1.61
N ARG A 86 20.63 -4.08 2.86
CA ARG A 86 21.91 -3.54 3.31
C ARG A 86 22.94 -4.27 2.47
N GLY A 87 23.49 -3.59 1.47
CA GLY A 87 24.51 -4.14 0.58
C GLY A 87 25.68 -4.71 1.39
N PRO A 88 26.41 -5.70 0.86
CA PRO A 88 27.54 -6.34 1.54
C PRO A 88 28.77 -5.42 1.52
N HIS A 89 28.71 -4.28 2.20
CA HIS A 89 29.79 -3.28 2.18
C HIS A 89 30.22 -2.79 3.57
N ASP A 90 30.01 -3.60 4.61
CA ASP A 90 30.49 -3.29 5.96
C ASP A 90 30.85 -4.56 6.74
N ILE A 91 31.81 -5.34 6.23
CA ILE A 91 32.63 -6.20 7.08
C ILE A 91 34.04 -6.33 6.50
N ALA A 92 34.95 -5.59 7.13
CA ALA A 92 36.41 -5.74 7.27
C ALA A 92 37.27 -5.88 6.01
#